data_AF-C6R8Y7-F1
#
_entry.id   AF-C6R8Y7-F1
#
_cell.length_a   1.000
_cell.length_b   1.000
_cell.length_c   1.000
_cell.angle_alpha   90.00
_cell.angle_beta   90.00
_cell.angle_gamma   90.00
#
_symmetry.space_group_name_H-M   'P 1'
#
loop_
_entity.id
_entity.type
_entity.pdbx_description
1 polymer ?
#
loop_
_entity_poly.entity_id
_entity_poly.type
_entity_poly.pdbx_seq_one_letter_code
_entity_poly.pdbx_strand_id
1 'polypeptide(L)' 'MTYLEDKQVLVNERLGIAYPIEDDIPVMLVDHAQKWPA' A
#
# COMPACT_ATOMS: atom_id res chain seq x y z
N MET A 1 7.08 2.91 6.84
CA MET A 1 6.07 2.92 5.76
C MET A 1 6.74 3.57 4.58
N THR A 2 6.69 2.93 3.42
CA THR A 2 7.46 3.32 2.24
C THR A 2 6.48 3.60 1.11
N TYR A 3 6.44 4.85 0.64
CA TYR A 3 5.59 5.23 -0.48
C TYR A 3 6.30 4.94 -1.80
N LEU A 4 5.63 4.23 -2.70
CA LEU A 4 6.10 3.93 -4.05
C LEU A 4 5.21 4.69 -5.04
N GLU A 5 5.67 5.86 -5.47
CA GLU A 5 4.94 6.75 -6.37
C GLU A 5 4.68 6.10 -7.73
N ASP A 6 5.66 5.38 -8.28
CA ASP A 6 5.52 4.66 -9.57
C ASP A 6 4.37 3.66 -9.58
N LYS A 7 4.02 3.13 -8.40
CA LYS A 7 2.98 2.11 -8.23
C LYS A 7 1.74 2.64 -7.53
N GLN A 8 1.74 3.90 -7.08
CA GLN A 8 0.68 4.49 -6.26
C GLN A 8 0.29 3.60 -5.07
N VAL A 9 1.29 3.10 -4.33
CA VAL A 9 1.06 2.27 -3.14
C VAL A 9 1.92 2.70 -1.95
N LEU A 10 1.37 2.55 -0.76
CA LEU A 10 2.05 2.72 0.52
C LEU A 10 2.37 1.34 1.13
N VAL A 11 3.65 0.98 1.14
CA VAL A 11 4.13 -0.31 1.62
C VAL A 11 4.38 -0.30 3.13
N ASN A 12 3.89 -1.33 3.80
CA ASN A 12 4.24 -1.67 5.17
C ASN A 12 5.06 -2.96 5.21
N GLU A 13 6.39 -2.81 5.13
CA GLU A 13 7.35 -3.92 5.13
C GLU A 13 7.31 -4.77 6.42
N ARG A 14 6.87 -4.20 7.55
CA ARG A 14 6.73 -4.93 8.82
C ARG A 14 5.62 -5.98 8.77
N LEU A 15 4.57 -5.70 8.00
CA LEU A 15 3.40 -6.56 7.84
C LEU A 15 3.43 -7.33 6.51
N GLY A 16 4.31 -6.96 5.57
CA GLY A 16 4.35 -7.54 4.24
C GLY A 16 3.10 -7.24 3.42
N ILE A 17 2.56 -6.02 3.57
CA ILE A 17 1.38 -5.56 2.82
C ILE A 17 1.60 -4.18 2.23
N ALA A 18 0.90 -3.88 1.15
CA ALA A 18 0.85 -2.58 0.52
C ALA A 18 -0.60 -2.07 0.49
N TYR A 19 -0.76 -0.78 0.79
CA TYR A 19 -2.04 -0.07 0.71
C TYR A 19 -2.10 0.70 -0.61
N PRO A 20 -3.14 0.52 -1.43
CA PRO A 20 -3.31 1.29 -2.65
C PRO A 20 -3.63 2.76 -2.33
N ILE A 21 -3.22 3.65 -3.22
CA ILE A 21 -3.58 5.06 -3.20
C ILE A 21 -4.60 5.29 -4.30
N GLU A 22 -5.77 5.77 -3.91
CA GLU A 22 -6.88 6.09 -4.80
C GLU A 22 -7.23 7.57 -4.59
N ASP A 23 -7.36 8.33 -5.68
CA ASP A 23 -7.61 9.78 -5.63
C ASP A 23 -6.63 10.56 -4.73
N ASP A 24 -5.35 10.20 -4.76
CA ASP A 24 -4.28 10.77 -3.91
C ASP A 24 -4.42 10.46 -2.40
N ILE A 25 -5.38 9.60 -2.03
CA ILE A 25 -5.64 9.19 -0.65
C ILE A 25 -5.21 7.74 -0.43
N PRO A 26 -4.30 7.46 0.53
CA PRO A 26 -3.95 6.09 0.90
C PRO A 26 -5.13 5.36 1.54
N VAL A 27 -5.60 4.29 0.91
CA VAL A 27 -6.67 3.45 1.46
C VAL A 27 -6.07 2.48 2.48
N MET A 28 -6.02 2.93 3.74
CA MET A 28 -5.52 2.13 4.87
C MET A 28 -6.59 1.19 5.44
N LEU A 29 -7.23 0.40 4.57
CA LEU A 29 -8.22 -0.61 4.95
C LEU A 29 -7.63 -2.01 4.77
N VAL A 30 -7.91 -2.90 5.72
CA VAL A 30 -7.41 -4.29 5.69
C VAL A 30 -7.90 -5.06 4.48
N ASP A 31 -9.11 -4.78 4.01
CA ASP A 31 -9.70 -5.46 2.84
C ASP A 31 -9.07 -5.03 1.51
N HIS A 32 -8.51 -3.82 1.46
CA HIS A 32 -7.81 -3.28 0.28
C HIS A 32 -6.29 -3.48 0.35
N ALA A 33 -5.77 -3.96 1.49
CA ALA A 33 -4.36 -4.26 1.63
C ALA A 33 -3.97 -5.47 0.77
N GLN A 34 -2.98 -5.27 -0.10
CA GLN A 34 -2.44 -6.32 -0.95
C GLN A 34 -1.18 -6.90 -0.34
N LYS A 35 -0.94 -8.22 -0.52
CA LYS A 35 0.32 -8.85 -0.08
C LYS A 35 1.51 -8.24 -0.82
N TRP A 36 2.61 -8.05 -0.10
CA TRP A 36 3.83 -7.45 -0.63
C TRP A 36 5.09 -8.11 -0.02
N PRO A 37 6.10 -8.49 -0.84
CA PRO A 37 6.16 -8.41 -2.30
C PRO A 37 5.30 -9.49 -2.99
N ALA A 38 4.90 -9.23 -4.25
CA ALA A 38 4.22 -10.20 -5.12
C ALA A 38 5.22 -11.10 -5.86
#